data_AF-A0ABD3PET3-F1
#
_entry.id   AF-A0ABD3PET3-F1
#
_cell.length_a   1.000
_cell.length_b   1.000
_cell.length_c   1.000
_cell.angle_alpha   90.00
_cell.angle_beta   90.00
_cell.angle_gamma   90.00
#
_symmetry.space_group_name_H-M   'P 1'
#
loop_
_entity.id
_entity.type
_entity.pdbx_description
1 polymer ?
#
loop_
_entity_poly.entity_id
_entity_poly.type
_entity_poly.pdbx_seq_one_letter_code
_entity_poly.pdbx_strand_id
1 'polypeptide(L)'
;MKLPVGFTMFITLSLMAPSSAFQFEWVTTVEAPKTPEEPTALQKDHIQAFDDQAITISGESVDIDVLANDVIHSADTSSLSLSLQGRGRNGYCVLHEGTDFIVYYPKHRYAGYDECEYKVCDQDGFCDSAKITVTIVKATEANTDSSSSNPNRPAVDEIIVNLTGGSGQVYYSNDVALNFFSCPEGQASIMVEVQADKYGEDTTWTLSRELEDGTVETELAGGPYDSNGFDSKHVCALKPSLWNFTIYDAFGDGFCCKHGNGFYRIFLDDTELIHVTHFNDAMVNVINVGYDPSPSMSTRDHEYLLAHNVRRKKWHEMYNVSYVPLKWSPKLADMALKWAYTLLDDCDSSGIEHEPNVVEGENLAKNHGTGGWGQLYPPDNIVRRWVDFEETWPWPENAHLTQALWRATKYLGCGESVKDWRGGHCRVQVCRYAKAGNCDMGHYNSTVDEDWLTPMLALYSPCEPSCPPEGCF
;
A
#
# COMPACT_ATOMS: atom_id res chain seq x y z
N MET A 1 68.19 -10.56 15.74
CA MET A 1 68.31 -9.70 14.55
C MET A 1 66.95 -9.71 13.86
N LYS A 2 66.30 -8.54 13.77
CA LYS A 2 64.97 -8.35 13.17
C LYS A 2 65.04 -8.60 11.66
N LEU A 3 64.09 -9.38 11.14
CA LEU A 3 63.76 -9.43 9.71
C LEU A 3 62.55 -8.51 9.49
N PRO A 4 62.53 -7.65 8.45
CA PRO A 4 61.36 -6.84 8.14
C PRO A 4 60.23 -7.68 7.56
N VAL A 5 59.03 -7.18 7.83
CA VAL A 5 57.70 -7.75 7.63
C VAL A 5 57.27 -7.63 6.17
N GLY A 6 56.53 -8.62 5.66
CA GLY A 6 55.67 -8.41 4.47
C GLY A 6 55.85 -9.33 3.25
N PHE A 7 56.48 -10.51 3.39
CA PHE A 7 56.40 -11.55 2.36
C PHE A 7 55.32 -12.56 2.74
N THR A 8 54.18 -12.52 2.04
CA THR A 8 53.17 -13.58 2.10
C THR A 8 53.29 -14.42 0.84
N MET A 9 53.76 -15.66 1.03
CA MET A 9 53.91 -16.67 -0.01
C MET A 9 52.57 -17.39 -0.15
N PHE A 10 51.93 -17.31 -1.32
CA PHE A 10 50.73 -18.11 -1.60
C PHE A 10 51.16 -19.53 -2.01
N ILE A 11 50.97 -20.49 -1.11
CA ILE A 11 51.12 -21.92 -1.39
C ILE A 11 49.70 -22.47 -1.60
N THR A 12 49.32 -22.70 -2.85
CA THR A 12 48.07 -23.40 -3.17
C THR A 12 48.28 -24.91 -3.02
N LEU A 13 47.71 -25.49 -1.97
CA LEU A 13 47.69 -26.94 -1.72
C LEU A 13 46.36 -27.52 -2.22
N SER A 14 46.38 -28.26 -3.33
CA SER A 14 45.19 -28.99 -3.81
C SER A 14 45.27 -30.45 -3.36
N LEU A 15 44.30 -30.89 -2.57
CA LEU A 15 44.11 -32.27 -2.12
C LEU A 15 43.13 -32.98 -3.07
N MET A 16 43.61 -33.94 -3.85
CA MET A 16 42.79 -34.99 -4.46
C MET A 16 43.29 -36.37 -4.02
N ALA A 17 42.35 -37.30 -3.87
CA ALA A 17 42.44 -38.61 -3.21
C ALA A 17 43.49 -39.59 -3.82
N PRO A 18 43.82 -40.71 -3.16
CA PRO A 18 45.14 -41.30 -3.16
C PRO A 18 45.38 -42.24 -4.34
N SER A 19 46.45 -42.00 -5.09
CA SER A 19 47.28 -43.09 -5.59
C SER A 19 48.72 -42.59 -5.75
N SER A 20 49.61 -43.18 -4.95
CA SER A 20 51.05 -43.36 -5.18
C SER A 20 51.87 -42.23 -5.86
N ALA A 21 52.71 -41.61 -5.02
CA ALA A 21 54.01 -40.98 -5.30
C ALA A 21 54.07 -39.54 -5.86
N PHE A 22 54.68 -38.68 -5.05
CA PHE A 22 55.01 -37.27 -5.30
C PHE A 22 56.25 -37.10 -6.20
N GLN A 23 56.25 -36.11 -7.09
CA GLN A 23 57.45 -35.42 -7.57
C GLN A 23 57.20 -33.90 -7.62
N PHE A 24 58.16 -33.12 -7.10
CA PHE A 24 58.16 -31.65 -7.09
C PHE A 24 59.19 -31.14 -8.11
N GLU A 25 58.81 -30.17 -8.95
CA GLU A 25 59.74 -29.37 -9.75
C GLU A 25 59.65 -27.89 -9.36
N TRP A 26 60.80 -27.24 -9.26
CA TRP A 26 60.96 -25.82 -8.91
C TRP A 26 61.20 -25.00 -10.17
N VAL A 27 60.46 -23.90 -10.36
CA VAL A 27 60.77 -22.90 -11.39
C VAL A 27 60.94 -21.53 -10.74
N THR A 28 62.13 -20.96 -10.87
CA THR A 28 62.49 -19.61 -10.46
C THR A 28 62.57 -18.71 -11.70
N THR A 29 61.78 -17.65 -11.76
CA THR A 29 61.97 -16.54 -12.72
C THR A 29 62.32 -15.27 -11.95
N VAL A 30 63.36 -14.58 -12.41
CA VAL A 30 63.89 -13.33 -11.87
C VAL A 30 63.56 -12.23 -12.89
N GLU A 31 62.83 -11.19 -12.49
CA GLU A 31 62.65 -9.97 -13.30
C GLU A 31 63.45 -8.80 -12.71
N ALA A 32 64.03 -7.99 -13.61
CA ALA A 32 64.94 -6.89 -13.32
C ALA A 32 64.23 -5.65 -12.72
N PRO A 33 64.93 -4.77 -11.96
CA PRO A 33 64.31 -3.63 -11.28
C PRO A 33 63.87 -2.55 -12.28
N LYS A 34 62.58 -2.19 -12.27
CA LYS A 34 62.04 -1.05 -13.02
C LYS A 34 62.55 0.27 -12.41
N THR A 35 62.92 1.20 -13.30
CA THR A 35 63.22 2.62 -13.00
C THR A 35 62.04 3.34 -12.33
N PRO A 36 62.26 4.43 -11.58
CA PRO A 36 61.17 5.14 -10.91
C PRO A 36 60.28 5.81 -11.96
N GLU A 37 59.02 5.41 -12.02
CA GLU A 37 58.00 6.11 -12.81
C GLU A 37 57.77 7.51 -12.21
N GLU A 38 57.74 8.53 -13.08
CA GLU A 38 57.21 9.87 -12.83
C GLU A 38 55.79 9.78 -12.21
N PRO A 39 55.36 10.81 -11.43
CA PRO A 39 54.08 10.76 -10.75
C PRO A 39 52.94 10.54 -11.75
N THR A 40 52.26 9.42 -11.56
CA THR A 40 51.16 8.91 -12.38
C THR A 40 49.97 9.87 -12.37
N ALA A 41 49.45 10.11 -13.58
CA ALA A 41 48.09 10.46 -13.96
C ALA A 41 47.40 11.66 -13.26
N LEU A 42 47.11 12.70 -14.05
CA LEU A 42 45.88 13.49 -13.89
C LEU A 42 44.72 12.53 -13.61
N GLN A 43 44.15 12.61 -12.41
CA GLN A 43 42.97 11.86 -12.02
C GLN A 43 41.85 12.22 -12.99
N LYS A 44 41.54 11.28 -13.89
CA LYS A 44 40.51 11.45 -14.91
C LYS A 44 39.18 11.69 -14.18
N ASP A 45 38.41 12.66 -14.65
CA ASP A 45 37.12 12.99 -14.03
C ASP A 45 36.26 11.72 -13.89
N HIS A 46 35.83 11.43 -12.67
CA HIS A 46 34.98 10.30 -12.34
C HIS A 46 34.20 10.57 -11.05
N ILE A 47 33.02 9.94 -10.99
CA ILE A 47 32.21 9.88 -9.78
C ILE A 47 32.44 8.53 -9.14
N GLN A 48 32.59 8.52 -7.82
CA GLN A 48 32.58 7.32 -7.02
C GLN A 48 31.47 7.43 -5.98
N ALA A 49 30.41 6.65 -6.16
CA ALA A 49 29.27 6.60 -5.27
C ALA A 49 29.50 5.54 -4.16
N PHE A 50 29.26 5.89 -2.91
CA PHE A 50 29.44 5.00 -1.76
C PHE A 50 28.10 4.66 -1.11
N ASP A 51 27.95 3.40 -0.67
CA ASP A 51 26.71 2.95 -0.04
C ASP A 51 26.34 3.76 1.22
N ASP A 52 25.05 4.07 1.34
CA ASP A 52 24.44 4.86 2.39
C ASP A 52 23.70 4.01 3.41
N GLN A 53 23.55 4.54 4.63
CA GLN A 53 22.77 3.89 5.69
C GLN A 53 21.85 4.89 6.39
N ALA A 54 20.63 4.44 6.67
CA ALA A 54 19.65 5.20 7.44
C ALA A 54 18.89 4.31 8.44
N ILE A 55 18.33 4.94 9.48
CA ILE A 55 17.46 4.28 10.44
C ILE A 55 16.17 5.09 10.54
N THR A 56 15.04 4.41 10.52
CA THR A 56 13.74 5.05 10.74
C THR A 56 12.82 4.17 11.56
N ILE A 57 11.76 4.78 12.10
CA ILE A 57 10.67 4.08 12.77
C ILE A 57 9.63 3.68 11.72
N SER A 58 8.99 2.54 11.94
CA SER A 58 7.95 2.02 11.08
C SER A 58 6.82 3.03 10.87
N GLY A 59 6.56 3.39 9.62
CA GLY A 59 5.58 4.40 9.23
C GLY A 59 6.08 5.85 9.25
N GLU A 60 7.32 6.11 9.67
CA GLU A 60 7.96 7.43 9.61
C GLU A 60 8.99 7.48 8.47
N SER A 61 8.91 8.49 7.61
CA SER A 61 9.89 8.68 6.54
C SER A 61 11.23 9.16 7.08
N VAL A 62 12.30 8.90 6.34
CA VAL A 62 13.65 9.41 6.64
C VAL A 62 14.28 10.04 5.40
N ASP A 63 14.88 11.22 5.59
CA ASP A 63 15.61 11.95 4.56
C ASP A 63 17.09 11.55 4.61
N ILE A 64 17.67 11.22 3.46
CA ILE A 64 19.02 10.68 3.32
C ILE A 64 19.78 11.56 2.33
N ASP A 65 20.81 12.24 2.82
CA ASP A 65 21.77 12.98 1.98
C ASP A 65 22.74 11.97 1.37
N VAL A 66 22.49 11.58 0.12
CA VAL A 66 23.22 10.48 -0.53
C VAL A 66 24.54 10.92 -1.15
N LEU A 67 24.80 12.23 -1.25
CA LEU A 67 26.09 12.72 -1.75
C LEU A 67 27.09 13.00 -0.62
N ALA A 68 26.68 12.86 0.64
CA ALA A 68 27.49 13.23 1.80
C ALA A 68 28.79 12.42 1.95
N ASN A 69 28.77 11.15 1.53
CA ASN A 69 29.90 10.21 1.57
C ASN A 69 30.55 9.96 0.20
N ASP A 70 29.99 10.52 -0.87
CA ASP A 70 30.44 10.34 -2.25
C ASP A 70 31.72 11.13 -2.56
N VAL A 71 32.52 10.60 -3.48
CA VAL A 71 33.73 11.27 -3.96
C VAL A 71 33.53 11.68 -5.41
N ILE A 72 33.44 13.00 -5.61
CA ILE A 72 33.16 13.61 -6.90
C ILE A 72 34.41 14.32 -7.37
N HIS A 73 35.15 13.66 -8.26
CA HIS A 73 36.28 14.25 -8.96
C HIS A 73 35.78 14.70 -10.33
N SER A 74 34.98 15.77 -10.37
CA SER A 74 34.53 16.42 -11.60
C SER A 74 34.80 17.91 -11.51
N ALA A 75 35.21 18.53 -12.62
CA ALA A 75 35.51 19.95 -12.68
C ALA A 75 34.27 20.86 -12.51
N ASP A 76 33.06 20.31 -12.65
CA ASP A 76 31.78 21.01 -12.48
C ASP A 76 30.81 20.21 -11.60
N THR A 77 30.90 20.42 -10.28
CA THR A 77 30.00 19.81 -9.30
C THR A 77 28.65 20.52 -9.19
N SER A 78 28.41 21.59 -9.96
CA SER A 78 27.21 22.43 -9.81
C SER A 78 25.95 21.89 -10.51
N SER A 79 26.04 20.67 -11.06
CA SER A 79 25.03 20.10 -11.95
C SER A 79 25.05 18.57 -11.98
N LEU A 80 25.04 17.97 -10.80
CA LEU A 80 24.85 16.53 -10.67
C LEU A 80 23.38 16.18 -10.90
N SER A 81 23.15 15.03 -11.53
CA SER A 81 21.80 14.47 -11.66
C SER A 81 21.72 13.16 -10.89
N LEU A 82 20.72 13.06 -10.02
CA LEU A 82 20.36 11.83 -9.31
C LEU A 82 19.22 11.11 -10.04
N SER A 83 19.21 9.79 -9.96
CA SER A 83 18.12 8.95 -10.46
C SER A 83 17.99 7.67 -9.65
N LEU A 84 16.76 7.20 -9.43
CA LEU A 84 16.50 5.91 -8.76
C LEU A 84 16.56 4.76 -9.77
N GLN A 85 17.34 3.72 -9.47
CA GLN A 85 17.53 2.54 -10.31
C GLN A 85 16.78 1.31 -9.76
N GLY A 86 16.53 1.29 -8.45
CA GLY A 86 15.85 0.20 -7.76
C GLY A 86 14.91 0.70 -6.66
N ARG A 87 13.88 -0.10 -6.35
CA ARG A 87 12.90 0.19 -5.30
C ARG A 87 13.09 -0.74 -4.11
N GLY A 88 12.81 -0.21 -2.92
CA GLY A 88 12.62 -0.99 -1.70
C GLY A 88 11.54 -2.07 -1.86
N ARG A 89 11.73 -3.19 -1.16
CA ARG A 89 10.75 -4.28 -1.07
C ARG A 89 9.75 -4.06 0.06
N ASN A 90 10.15 -3.31 1.08
CA ASN A 90 9.44 -3.08 2.34
C ASN A 90 9.22 -1.59 2.64
N GLY A 91 9.34 -0.76 1.61
CA GLY A 91 9.15 0.67 1.56
C GLY A 91 9.43 1.16 0.14
N TYR A 92 9.53 2.48 -0.05
CA TYR A 92 9.90 3.05 -1.35
C TYR A 92 10.74 4.31 -1.19
N CYS A 93 11.64 4.53 -2.14
CA CYS A 93 12.45 5.74 -2.22
C CYS A 93 11.83 6.74 -3.19
N VAL A 94 11.89 8.02 -2.83
CA VAL A 94 11.51 9.15 -3.67
C VAL A 94 12.70 10.10 -3.74
N LEU A 95 13.08 10.47 -4.96
CA LEU A 95 14.08 11.51 -5.18
C LEU A 95 13.38 12.87 -5.24
N HIS A 96 13.86 13.85 -4.48
CA HIS A 96 13.40 15.24 -4.62
C HIS A 96 14.22 15.95 -5.70
N GLU A 97 13.59 16.29 -6.81
CA GLU A 97 14.25 16.95 -7.95
C GLU A 97 14.95 18.26 -7.52
N GLY A 98 16.22 18.40 -7.91
CA GLY A 98 17.03 19.57 -7.59
C GLY A 98 17.63 19.59 -6.18
N THR A 99 17.62 18.46 -5.47
CA THR A 99 18.24 18.29 -4.15
C THR A 99 19.14 17.06 -4.11
N ASP A 100 20.01 16.99 -3.09
CA ASP A 100 20.91 15.86 -2.85
C ASP A 100 20.25 14.78 -1.96
N PHE A 101 18.94 14.90 -1.69
CA PHE A 101 18.22 14.05 -0.76
C PHE A 101 17.33 13.02 -1.46
N ILE A 102 17.42 11.77 -0.98
CA ILE A 102 16.44 10.72 -1.24
C ILE A 102 15.66 10.47 0.05
N VAL A 103 14.33 10.46 -0.06
CA VAL A 103 13.45 10.17 1.07
C VAL A 103 12.96 8.74 0.97
N TYR A 104 13.18 7.98 2.05
CA TYR A 104 12.68 6.62 2.16
C TYR A 104 11.41 6.58 3.02
N TYR A 105 10.36 5.99 2.47
CA TYR A 105 9.06 5.79 3.12
C TYR A 105 8.90 4.31 3.48
N PRO A 106 9.04 3.92 4.77
CA PRO A 106 8.86 2.53 5.18
C PRO A 106 7.40 2.10 5.06
N LYS A 107 7.17 0.82 4.74
CA LYS A 107 5.85 0.19 4.92
C LYS A 107 5.45 0.30 6.40
N HIS A 108 4.22 0.73 6.66
CA HIS A 108 3.71 0.76 8.02
C HIS A 108 3.82 -0.62 8.69
N ARG A 109 4.20 -0.62 9.96
CA ARG A 109 4.40 -1.80 10.83
C ARG A 109 5.47 -2.79 10.38
N TYR A 110 6.19 -2.53 9.29
CA TYR A 110 7.40 -3.26 8.93
C TYR A 110 8.55 -2.86 9.87
N ALA A 111 9.31 -3.86 10.32
CA ALA A 111 10.61 -3.66 10.94
C ALA A 111 11.58 -4.69 10.37
N GLY A 112 12.81 -4.29 10.11
CA GLY A 112 13.78 -5.07 9.34
C GLY A 112 14.63 -4.16 8.46
N TYR A 113 15.24 -4.72 7.42
CA TYR A 113 16.07 -3.97 6.49
C TYR A 113 15.37 -3.83 5.14
N ASP A 114 15.55 -2.68 4.50
CA ASP A 114 15.21 -2.50 3.10
C ASP A 114 16.34 -1.83 2.34
N GLU A 115 16.33 -1.99 1.02
CA GLU A 115 17.38 -1.44 0.14
C GLU A 115 16.77 -0.66 -1.02
N CYS A 116 17.32 0.52 -1.29
CA CYS A 116 17.13 1.24 -2.55
C CYS A 116 18.46 1.34 -3.29
N GLU A 117 18.42 1.58 -4.59
CA GLU A 117 19.61 1.82 -5.40
C GLU A 117 19.43 3.12 -6.20
N TYR A 118 20.43 3.98 -6.16
CA TYR A 118 20.46 5.23 -6.91
C TYR A 118 21.70 5.30 -7.81
N LYS A 119 21.63 6.20 -8.77
CA LYS A 119 22.71 6.52 -9.69
C LYS A 119 22.89 8.02 -9.76
N VAL A 120 24.13 8.46 -9.61
CA VAL A 120 24.56 9.85 -9.74
C VAL A 120 25.35 10.00 -11.04
N CYS A 121 25.14 11.10 -11.77
CA CYS A 121 25.86 11.43 -13.00
C CYS A 121 26.28 12.91 -13.02
N ASP A 122 27.39 13.21 -13.69
CA ASP A 122 27.75 14.58 -14.09
C ASP A 122 27.27 14.91 -15.51
N GLN A 123 27.49 16.16 -15.95
CA GLN A 123 27.09 16.62 -17.28
C GLN A 123 27.88 15.94 -18.42
N ASP A 124 29.09 15.47 -18.14
CA ASP A 124 29.95 14.80 -19.11
C ASP A 124 29.57 13.30 -19.28
N GLY A 125 28.61 12.83 -18.47
CA GLY A 125 28.05 11.49 -18.54
C GLY A 125 28.85 10.45 -17.76
N PHE A 126 29.76 10.86 -16.87
CA PHE A 126 30.35 9.97 -15.89
C PHE A 126 29.33 9.71 -14.79
N CYS A 127 29.08 8.44 -14.52
CA CYS A 127 28.10 8.04 -13.53
C CYS A 127 28.61 6.88 -12.69
N ASP A 128 28.11 6.80 -11.45
CA ASP A 128 28.27 5.64 -10.58
C ASP A 128 26.97 5.37 -9.80
N SER A 129 26.83 4.16 -9.27
CA SER A 129 25.65 3.72 -8.53
C SER A 129 26.01 3.26 -7.13
N ALA A 130 25.14 3.52 -6.16
CA ALA A 130 25.28 3.06 -4.78
C ALA A 130 23.95 2.61 -4.19
N LYS A 131 24.03 1.85 -3.11
CA LYS A 131 22.87 1.35 -2.36
C LYS A 131 22.60 2.18 -1.13
N ILE A 132 21.33 2.30 -0.79
CA ILE A 132 20.84 2.83 0.48
C ILE A 132 20.29 1.66 1.28
N THR A 133 20.90 1.34 2.42
CA THR A 133 20.37 0.33 3.37
C THR A 133 19.62 1.03 4.50
N VAL A 134 18.32 0.79 4.62
CA VAL A 134 17.48 1.38 5.67
C VAL A 134 17.11 0.34 6.71
N THR A 135 17.42 0.62 7.97
CA THR A 135 16.97 -0.17 9.11
C THR A 135 15.67 0.42 9.65
N ILE A 136 14.59 -0.34 9.58
CA ILE A 136 13.28 0.06 10.09
C ILE A 136 13.03 -0.61 11.43
N VAL A 137 12.78 0.19 12.46
CA VAL A 137 12.46 -0.29 13.83
C VAL A 137 10.98 -0.08 14.15
N LYS A 138 10.39 -0.94 15.01
CA LYS A 138 9.02 -0.70 15.48
C LYS A 138 9.00 0.44 16.50
N ALA A 139 7.95 1.26 16.47
CA ALA A 139 7.65 2.16 17.57
C ALA A 139 7.30 1.32 18.81
N THR A 140 7.98 1.54 19.94
CA THR A 140 7.54 1.05 21.24
C THR A 140 6.68 2.11 21.90
N GLU A 141 5.56 1.71 22.50
CA GLU A 141 4.86 2.60 23.43
C GLU A 141 5.76 2.84 24.65
N ALA A 142 6.02 4.10 24.98
CA ALA A 142 6.73 4.44 26.20
C ALA A 142 5.85 4.05 27.41
N ASN A 143 6.11 2.88 27.98
CA ASN A 143 5.47 2.46 29.23
C ASN A 143 5.98 3.34 30.37
N THR A 144 5.24 4.39 30.73
CA THR A 144 5.43 5.12 31.98
C THR A 144 4.79 4.34 33.12
N ASP A 145 5.33 3.17 33.46
CA ASP A 145 5.03 2.52 34.74
C ASP A 145 6.31 2.04 35.42
N SER A 146 6.92 2.95 36.16
CA SER A 146 8.02 2.68 37.07
C SER A 146 7.49 2.19 38.43
N SER A 147 6.77 1.07 38.50
CA SER A 147 6.68 0.25 39.72
C SER A 147 5.83 -1.01 39.59
N SER A 148 6.42 -2.15 39.20
CA SER A 148 6.01 -3.42 39.81
C SER A 148 7.11 -4.48 39.76
N SER A 149 7.72 -4.71 40.93
CA SER A 149 8.59 -5.87 41.19
C SER A 149 7.72 -7.12 41.34
N ASN A 150 7.39 -7.80 40.24
CA ASN A 150 6.78 -9.13 40.28
C ASN A 150 7.74 -10.17 39.65
N PRO A 151 8.33 -11.09 40.44
CA PRO A 151 9.38 -12.01 39.97
C PRO A 151 8.89 -13.18 39.09
N ASN A 152 7.63 -13.17 38.61
CA ASN A 152 7.05 -14.27 37.81
C ASN A 152 6.42 -13.84 36.48
N ARG A 153 6.70 -12.63 35.98
CA ARG A 153 6.37 -12.25 34.59
C ARG A 153 7.50 -12.74 33.67
N PRO A 154 7.24 -13.46 32.57
CA PRO A 154 8.28 -13.70 31.57
C PRO A 154 8.76 -12.33 31.09
N ALA A 155 10.07 -12.08 31.23
CA ALA A 155 10.67 -10.89 30.64
C ALA A 155 10.41 -10.97 29.13
N VAL A 156 9.56 -10.08 28.63
CA VAL A 156 9.71 -9.65 27.24
C VAL A 156 11.03 -8.89 27.25
N ASP A 157 12.04 -9.46 26.60
CA ASP A 157 13.27 -8.73 26.26
C ASP A 157 12.87 -7.64 25.26
N GLU A 158 12.38 -6.52 25.81
CA GLU A 158 12.10 -5.32 25.04
C GLU A 158 13.43 -4.73 24.59
N ILE A 159 13.56 -4.55 23.27
CA ILE A 159 14.64 -3.77 22.68
C ILE A 159 14.41 -2.31 23.09
N ILE A 160 15.14 -1.84 24.10
CA ILE A 160 15.23 -0.41 24.43
C ILE A 160 16.23 0.22 23.46
N VAL A 161 15.75 0.84 22.39
CA VAL A 161 16.58 1.76 21.59
C VAL A 161 16.51 3.13 22.26
N ASN A 162 17.47 3.42 23.14
CA ASN A 162 17.67 4.78 23.64
C ASN A 162 18.31 5.62 22.53
N LEU A 163 17.50 6.26 21.69
CA LEU A 163 17.96 7.33 20.80
C LEU A 163 18.13 8.62 21.59
N THR A 164 19.15 8.69 22.46
CA THR A 164 19.59 9.96 23.02
C THR A 164 20.56 10.63 22.06
N GLY A 165 20.00 11.54 21.24
CA GLY A 165 20.64 12.73 20.68
C GLY A 165 22.06 12.64 20.11
N GLY A 166 22.17 12.87 18.79
CA GLY A 166 23.35 13.44 18.14
C GLY A 166 24.55 12.50 18.01
N SER A 167 24.98 12.25 16.77
CA SER A 167 26.09 11.38 16.35
C SER A 167 25.86 9.88 16.60
N GLY A 168 25.41 9.19 15.56
CA GLY A 168 25.07 7.77 15.56
C GLY A 168 26.26 6.85 15.78
N GLN A 169 26.32 6.22 16.95
CA GLN A 169 26.93 4.90 17.11
C GLN A 169 26.01 4.01 17.92
N VAL A 170 25.64 2.85 17.35
CA VAL A 170 24.85 1.80 18.00
C VAL A 170 25.67 0.50 17.98
N TYR A 171 25.75 -0.19 19.11
CA TYR A 171 26.38 -1.51 19.24
C TYR A 171 25.33 -2.61 19.07
N TYR A 172 25.61 -3.60 18.23
CA TYR A 172 24.72 -4.76 18.00
C TYR A 172 24.96 -5.87 19.02
N SER A 173 23.89 -6.33 19.66
CA SER A 173 23.81 -7.67 20.26
C SER A 173 23.37 -8.64 19.17
N ASN A 174 24.29 -9.46 18.67
CA ASN A 174 23.99 -10.52 17.70
C ASN A 174 23.05 -11.56 18.35
N ASP A 175 22.07 -12.04 17.58
CA ASP A 175 21.07 -13.09 17.89
C ASP A 175 19.67 -12.65 18.40
N VAL A 176 19.00 -11.75 17.66
CA VAL A 176 17.51 -11.69 17.72
C VAL A 176 16.94 -12.22 16.41
N ALA A 177 16.55 -13.50 16.41
CA ALA A 177 15.64 -14.02 15.39
C ALA A 177 14.26 -13.37 15.62
N LEU A 178 13.92 -12.36 14.83
CA LEU A 178 12.60 -11.74 14.83
C LEU A 178 11.59 -12.77 14.28
N ASN A 179 10.80 -13.37 15.17
CA ASN A 179 9.73 -14.30 14.80
C ASN A 179 8.56 -13.48 14.24
N PHE A 180 8.50 -13.30 12.92
CA PHE A 180 7.36 -12.71 12.24
C PHE A 180 6.20 -13.70 12.23
N PHE A 181 5.00 -13.25 12.58
CA PHE A 181 3.81 -14.05 12.32
C PHE A 181 3.62 -14.17 10.81
N SER A 182 3.81 -15.38 10.29
CA SER A 182 3.65 -15.68 8.87
C SER A 182 2.77 -16.91 8.73
N CYS A 183 1.80 -16.85 7.82
CA CYS A 183 0.95 -17.99 7.55
C CYS A 183 1.66 -19.00 6.62
N PRO A 184 1.39 -20.31 6.79
CA PRO A 184 1.83 -21.34 5.86
C PRO A 184 1.39 -21.06 4.42
N GLU A 185 2.05 -21.72 3.47
CA GLU A 185 1.65 -21.68 2.06
C GLU A 185 0.18 -22.09 1.89
N GLY A 186 -0.54 -21.40 0.99
CA GLY A 186 -1.97 -21.61 0.77
C GLY A 186 -2.88 -20.95 1.82
N GLN A 187 -2.33 -20.22 2.79
CA GLN A 187 -3.09 -19.45 3.78
C GLN A 187 -2.84 -17.94 3.66
N ALA A 188 -3.71 -17.15 4.26
CA ALA A 188 -3.62 -15.70 4.41
C ALA A 188 -3.69 -15.33 5.90
N SER A 189 -3.00 -14.28 6.32
CA SER A 189 -3.22 -13.73 7.66
C SER A 189 -4.44 -12.81 7.65
N ILE A 190 -5.45 -13.13 8.46
CA ILE A 190 -6.48 -12.16 8.87
C ILE A 190 -6.01 -11.58 10.20
N MET A 191 -5.86 -10.26 10.27
CA MET A 191 -5.57 -9.54 11.52
C MET A 191 -6.71 -8.60 11.85
N VAL A 192 -7.22 -8.70 13.08
CA VAL A 192 -8.25 -7.84 13.63
C VAL A 192 -7.59 -6.95 14.67
N GLU A 193 -7.76 -5.64 14.51
CA GLU A 193 -7.40 -4.64 15.52
C GLU A 193 -8.68 -3.98 16.05
N VAL A 194 -8.80 -3.87 17.37
CA VAL A 194 -9.91 -3.18 18.02
C VAL A 194 -9.35 -2.20 19.04
N GLN A 195 -9.78 -0.94 18.94
CA GLN A 195 -9.71 0.04 20.01
C GLN A 195 -11.12 0.32 20.48
N ALA A 196 -11.45 -0.11 21.70
CA ALA A 196 -12.70 0.25 22.34
C ALA A 196 -12.75 1.76 22.62
N ASP A 197 -13.95 2.28 22.85
CA ASP A 197 -14.15 3.63 23.34
C ASP A 197 -14.10 3.65 24.88
N LYS A 198 -14.68 4.65 25.56
CA LYS A 198 -14.64 4.67 27.04
C LYS A 198 -15.42 3.53 27.71
N TYR A 199 -16.34 2.86 27.01
CA TYR A 199 -17.18 1.77 27.50
C TYR A 199 -16.80 0.43 26.86
N GLY A 200 -15.50 0.09 26.91
CA GLY A 200 -15.00 -1.13 26.28
C GLY A 200 -15.62 -2.42 26.83
N GLU A 201 -16.21 -2.39 28.02
CA GLU A 201 -16.93 -3.51 28.62
C GLU A 201 -18.12 -4.00 27.78
N ASP A 202 -18.62 -3.15 26.89
CA ASP A 202 -19.78 -3.43 26.05
C ASP A 202 -19.38 -3.95 24.66
N THR A 203 -18.10 -3.79 24.30
CA THR A 203 -17.55 -4.20 23.02
C THR A 203 -17.04 -5.63 23.05
N THR A 204 -17.63 -6.49 22.23
CA THR A 204 -17.12 -7.86 21.97
C THR A 204 -17.13 -8.17 20.49
N TRP A 205 -16.34 -9.14 20.05
CA TRP A 205 -16.39 -9.59 18.66
C TRP A 205 -16.03 -11.06 18.49
N THR A 206 -16.46 -11.63 17.37
CA THR A 206 -16.11 -12.96 16.91
C THR A 206 -15.66 -12.92 15.46
N LEU A 207 -14.71 -13.79 15.12
CA LEU A 207 -14.30 -14.09 13.76
C LEU A 207 -14.58 -15.58 13.51
N SER A 208 -15.48 -15.84 12.59
CA SER A 208 -16.04 -17.17 12.35
C SER A 208 -16.04 -17.53 10.87
N ARG A 209 -16.11 -18.83 10.58
CA ARG A 209 -16.24 -19.36 9.22
C ARG A 209 -17.29 -20.47 9.19
N GLU A 210 -17.93 -20.65 8.05
CA GLU A 210 -18.81 -21.79 7.80
C GLU A 210 -17.98 -22.97 7.27
N LEU A 211 -18.18 -24.15 7.84
CA LEU A 211 -17.58 -25.42 7.42
C LEU A 211 -18.38 -26.06 6.29
N GLU A 212 -17.79 -27.05 5.62
CA GLU A 212 -18.45 -27.77 4.51
C GLU A 212 -19.77 -28.47 4.92
N ASP A 213 -19.93 -28.79 6.21
CA ASP A 213 -21.14 -29.40 6.76
C ASP A 213 -22.22 -28.37 7.17
N GLY A 214 -21.97 -27.07 6.92
CA GLY A 214 -22.86 -25.96 7.26
C GLY A 214 -22.77 -25.50 8.72
N THR A 215 -21.86 -26.06 9.52
CA THR A 215 -21.62 -25.58 10.88
C THR A 215 -20.78 -24.30 10.88
N VAL A 216 -21.02 -23.40 11.83
CA VAL A 216 -20.23 -22.17 12.00
C VAL A 216 -19.25 -22.36 13.14
N GLU A 217 -17.96 -22.21 12.85
CA GLU A 217 -16.88 -22.31 13.81
C GLU A 217 -16.33 -20.92 14.13
N THR A 218 -16.22 -20.59 15.42
CA THR A 218 -15.56 -19.36 15.89
C THR A 218 -14.10 -19.65 16.18
N GLU A 219 -13.22 -18.99 15.44
CA GLU A 219 -11.77 -19.23 15.48
C GLU A 219 -11.06 -18.20 16.36
N LEU A 220 -11.53 -16.95 16.33
CA LEU A 220 -11.07 -15.90 17.22
C LEU A 220 -12.26 -15.16 17.84
N ALA A 221 -12.03 -14.64 19.03
CA ALA A 221 -12.93 -13.72 19.70
C ALA A 221 -12.13 -12.68 20.49
N GLY A 222 -12.76 -11.55 20.78
CA GLY A 222 -12.20 -10.50 21.61
C GLY A 222 -13.25 -9.75 22.40
N GLY A 223 -12.76 -8.97 23.35
CA GLY A 223 -13.57 -8.33 24.38
C GLY A 223 -14.13 -9.31 25.44
N PRO A 224 -14.87 -8.81 26.43
CA PRO A 224 -15.03 -7.39 26.76
C PRO A 224 -13.70 -6.69 27.02
N TYR A 225 -13.63 -5.39 26.75
CA TYR A 225 -12.42 -4.58 26.88
C TYR A 225 -12.44 -3.70 28.11
N ASP A 226 -11.27 -3.24 28.55
CA ASP A 226 -11.17 -2.12 29.47
C ASP A 226 -11.51 -0.80 28.74
N SER A 227 -11.72 0.28 29.50
CA SER A 227 -11.93 1.62 28.94
C SER A 227 -10.77 2.03 28.01
N ASN A 228 -11.11 2.36 26.77
CA ASN A 228 -10.19 2.64 25.65
C ASN A 228 -9.19 1.52 25.35
N GLY A 229 -9.53 0.28 25.74
CA GLY A 229 -8.68 -0.89 25.57
C GLY A 229 -8.37 -1.15 24.10
N PHE A 230 -7.13 -1.55 23.83
CA PHE A 230 -6.67 -1.94 22.51
C PHE A 230 -6.25 -3.41 22.51
N ASP A 231 -6.64 -4.14 21.48
CA ASP A 231 -6.23 -5.53 21.24
C ASP A 231 -6.03 -5.78 19.75
N SER A 232 -5.11 -6.70 19.45
CA SER A 232 -4.81 -7.14 18.10
C SER A 232 -4.62 -8.65 18.08
N LYS A 233 -5.39 -9.33 17.24
CA LYS A 233 -5.35 -10.79 17.09
C LYS A 233 -5.25 -11.16 15.62
N HIS A 234 -4.57 -12.26 15.35
CA HIS A 234 -4.41 -12.78 14.00
C HIS A 234 -4.72 -14.27 13.93
N VAL A 235 -5.20 -14.72 12.77
CA VAL A 235 -5.39 -16.13 12.43
C VAL A 235 -4.95 -16.36 11.00
N CYS A 236 -4.53 -17.59 10.70
CA CYS A 236 -4.26 -18.01 9.33
C CYS A 236 -5.50 -18.67 8.73
N ALA A 237 -5.98 -18.10 7.63
CA ALA A 237 -7.16 -18.53 6.90
C ALA A 237 -6.77 -19.23 5.59
N LEU A 238 -7.39 -20.37 5.29
CA LEU A 238 -7.17 -21.10 4.04
C LEU A 238 -7.65 -20.29 2.83
N LYS A 239 -6.93 -20.37 1.70
CA LYS A 239 -7.32 -19.77 0.42
C LYS A 239 -7.95 -20.86 -0.49
N PRO A 240 -9.14 -20.65 -1.09
CA PRO A 240 -10.11 -19.60 -0.80
C PRO A 240 -11.01 -19.93 0.41
N SER A 241 -11.46 -18.92 1.16
CA SER A 241 -12.48 -19.10 2.20
C SER A 241 -13.24 -17.82 2.53
N LEU A 242 -14.45 -17.96 3.07
CA LEU A 242 -15.29 -16.86 3.55
C LEU A 242 -15.30 -16.82 5.08
N TRP A 243 -15.14 -15.63 5.62
CA TRP A 243 -15.09 -15.39 7.06
C TRP A 243 -16.02 -14.25 7.44
N ASN A 244 -16.72 -14.42 8.56
CA ASN A 244 -17.60 -13.41 9.14
C ASN A 244 -16.95 -12.84 10.38
N PHE A 245 -16.56 -11.57 10.31
CA PHE A 245 -16.25 -10.77 11.48
C PHE A 245 -17.53 -10.12 11.98
N THR A 246 -17.91 -10.40 13.23
CA THR A 246 -19.05 -9.75 13.87
C THR A 246 -18.60 -9.05 15.12
N ILE A 247 -18.85 -7.74 15.19
CA ILE A 247 -18.64 -6.93 16.39
C ILE A 247 -19.99 -6.55 16.98
N TYR A 248 -20.04 -6.52 18.31
CA TYR A 248 -21.22 -6.24 19.11
C TYR A 248 -20.89 -5.16 20.12
N ASP A 249 -21.88 -4.30 20.35
CA ASP A 249 -21.94 -3.32 21.42
C ASP A 249 -23.25 -3.53 22.18
N ALA A 250 -23.17 -3.77 23.49
CA ALA A 250 -24.32 -4.17 24.28
C ALA A 250 -25.37 -3.05 24.50
N PHE A 251 -24.97 -1.77 24.42
CA PHE A 251 -25.84 -0.62 24.67
C PHE A 251 -26.19 0.17 23.41
N GLY A 252 -25.56 -0.14 22.29
CA GLY A 252 -25.88 0.40 20.97
C GLY A 252 -25.34 1.82 20.74
N ASP A 253 -24.49 2.32 21.64
CA ASP A 253 -23.78 3.59 21.48
C ASP A 253 -22.44 3.42 20.75
N GLY A 254 -21.91 2.20 20.71
CA GLY A 254 -20.79 1.77 19.87
C GLY A 254 -19.59 2.70 19.95
N PHE A 255 -18.89 2.90 18.83
CA PHE A 255 -17.60 3.62 18.81
C PHE A 255 -17.66 5.16 18.67
N CYS A 256 -18.83 5.80 18.81
CA CYS A 256 -18.98 7.26 18.58
C CYS A 256 -18.95 8.15 19.84
N CYS A 257 -19.12 9.43 19.60
CA CYS A 257 -18.03 10.41 19.61
C CYS A 257 -18.04 11.26 20.89
N LYS A 258 -19.13 11.14 21.66
CA LYS A 258 -19.27 11.77 22.97
C LYS A 258 -18.56 10.94 24.05
N HIS A 259 -18.43 9.64 23.82
CA HIS A 259 -17.98 8.69 24.82
C HIS A 259 -16.54 8.27 24.59
N GLY A 260 -16.09 8.09 23.35
CA GLY A 260 -14.68 8.01 23.01
C GLY A 260 -14.51 7.96 21.49
N ASN A 261 -13.27 7.77 21.03
CA ASN A 261 -12.99 7.48 19.62
C ASN A 261 -12.55 6.01 19.54
N GLY A 262 -13.52 5.11 19.40
CA GLY A 262 -13.24 3.70 19.16
C GLY A 262 -13.05 3.42 17.66
N PHE A 263 -12.46 2.28 17.33
CA PHE A 263 -12.45 1.75 15.97
C PHE A 263 -12.19 0.25 15.95
N TYR A 264 -12.52 -0.39 14.83
CA TYR A 264 -11.87 -1.65 14.46
C TYR A 264 -11.34 -1.60 13.03
N ARG A 265 -10.28 -2.38 12.81
CA ARG A 265 -9.66 -2.56 11.50
C ARG A 265 -9.45 -4.04 11.23
N ILE A 266 -9.60 -4.42 9.97
CA ILE A 266 -9.34 -5.78 9.51
C ILE A 266 -8.35 -5.73 8.36
N PHE A 267 -7.27 -6.49 8.49
CA PHE A 267 -6.22 -6.62 7.50
C PHE A 267 -6.21 -8.05 6.93
N LEU A 268 -5.92 -8.15 5.65
CA LEU A 268 -5.65 -9.40 4.94
C LEU A 268 -4.25 -9.32 4.32
N ASP A 269 -3.32 -10.18 4.74
CA ASP A 269 -1.91 -10.16 4.31
C ASP A 269 -1.31 -8.72 4.33
N ASP A 270 -1.49 -8.04 5.48
CA ASP A 270 -1.12 -6.63 5.74
C ASP A 270 -1.92 -5.54 4.99
N THR A 271 -2.84 -5.91 4.11
CA THR A 271 -3.70 -4.95 3.40
C THR A 271 -4.92 -4.62 4.25
N GLU A 272 -5.09 -3.37 4.65
CA GLU A 272 -6.30 -2.94 5.36
C GLU A 272 -7.51 -3.07 4.42
N LEU A 273 -8.45 -3.94 4.76
CA LEU A 273 -9.70 -4.13 4.03
C LEU A 273 -10.79 -3.23 4.62
N ILE A 274 -10.96 -3.29 5.94
CA ILE A 274 -12.03 -2.63 6.67
C ILE A 274 -11.43 -1.71 7.72
N HIS A 275 -12.03 -0.54 7.86
CA HIS A 275 -11.79 0.40 8.94
C HIS A 275 -13.12 1.05 9.24
N VAL A 276 -13.62 0.82 10.44
CA VAL A 276 -14.87 1.38 10.93
C VAL A 276 -14.62 2.07 12.24
N THR A 277 -15.03 3.33 12.30
CA THR A 277 -14.94 4.19 13.49
C THR A 277 -16.29 4.37 14.17
N HIS A 278 -17.37 3.87 13.55
CA HIS A 278 -18.74 4.07 14.00
C HIS A 278 -19.59 2.85 13.66
N PHE A 279 -20.23 2.27 14.66
CA PHE A 279 -21.34 1.32 14.51
C PHE A 279 -22.26 1.50 15.73
N ASN A 280 -23.48 0.96 15.66
CA ASN A 280 -24.43 1.01 16.77
C ASN A 280 -24.38 -0.33 17.53
N ASP A 281 -25.42 -1.16 17.44
CA ASP A 281 -25.52 -2.40 18.22
C ASP A 281 -24.61 -3.54 17.71
N ALA A 282 -24.60 -3.79 16.41
CA ALA A 282 -23.81 -4.86 15.83
C ALA A 282 -23.48 -4.58 14.36
N MET A 283 -22.33 -5.08 13.92
CA MET A 283 -21.92 -4.99 12.53
C MET A 283 -21.24 -6.29 12.09
N VAL A 284 -21.62 -6.77 10.91
CA VAL A 284 -21.05 -7.96 10.28
C VAL A 284 -20.28 -7.54 9.04
N ASN A 285 -19.04 -7.99 8.92
CA ASN A 285 -18.25 -7.87 7.70
C ASN A 285 -17.83 -9.24 7.20
N VAL A 286 -18.02 -9.47 5.91
CA VAL A 286 -17.58 -10.69 5.23
C VAL A 286 -16.20 -10.46 4.63
N ILE A 287 -15.24 -11.30 4.95
CA ILE A 287 -13.87 -11.30 4.41
C ILE A 287 -13.75 -12.47 3.43
N ASN A 288 -13.36 -12.19 2.20
CA ASN A 288 -13.26 -13.18 1.13
C ASN A 288 -11.78 -13.47 0.83
N VAL A 289 -11.25 -14.42 1.60
CA VAL A 289 -9.83 -14.74 1.64
C VAL A 289 -9.40 -15.44 0.36
N GLY A 290 -8.38 -14.90 -0.31
CA GLY A 290 -7.82 -15.49 -1.52
C GLY A 290 -8.73 -15.37 -2.75
N TYR A 291 -9.73 -14.48 -2.72
CA TYR A 291 -10.58 -14.21 -3.86
C TYR A 291 -9.86 -13.38 -4.92
N ASP A 292 -9.88 -13.86 -6.15
CA ASP A 292 -9.39 -13.15 -7.32
C ASP A 292 -10.48 -13.14 -8.40
N PRO A 293 -11.06 -11.97 -8.72
CA PRO A 293 -12.07 -11.84 -9.77
C PRO A 293 -11.46 -11.88 -11.18
N SER A 294 -10.15 -11.68 -11.33
CA SER A 294 -9.48 -11.49 -12.63
C SER A 294 -9.77 -12.59 -13.66
N PRO A 295 -9.81 -13.89 -13.31
CA PRO A 295 -10.13 -14.96 -14.26
C PRO A 295 -11.56 -14.91 -14.81
N SER A 296 -12.48 -14.22 -14.13
CA SER A 296 -13.90 -14.11 -14.54
C SER A 296 -14.21 -12.82 -15.28
N MET A 297 -13.28 -11.87 -15.31
CA MET A 297 -13.49 -10.54 -15.88
C MET A 297 -13.45 -10.56 -17.42
N SER A 298 -14.40 -9.88 -18.04
CA SER A 298 -14.41 -9.64 -19.48
C SER A 298 -13.33 -8.63 -19.89
N THR A 299 -13.01 -8.53 -21.18
CA THR A 299 -12.15 -7.44 -21.68
C THR A 299 -12.73 -6.06 -21.33
N ARG A 300 -14.05 -5.92 -21.39
CA ARG A 300 -14.74 -4.66 -21.09
C ARG A 300 -14.61 -4.28 -19.62
N ASP A 301 -14.61 -5.26 -18.73
CA ASP A 301 -14.42 -5.07 -17.28
C ASP A 301 -13.01 -4.54 -16.98
N HIS A 302 -11.99 -5.16 -17.59
CA HIS A 302 -10.60 -4.73 -17.47
C HIS A 302 -10.39 -3.30 -17.99
N GLU A 303 -11.01 -2.95 -19.12
CA GLU A 303 -10.94 -1.61 -19.69
C GLU A 303 -11.62 -0.56 -18.79
N TYR A 304 -12.78 -0.85 -18.19
CA TYR A 304 -13.42 0.03 -17.20
C TYR A 304 -12.53 0.22 -15.97
N LEU A 305 -11.99 -0.86 -15.41
CA LEU A 305 -11.12 -0.81 -14.25
C LEU A 305 -9.85 0.00 -14.54
N LEU A 306 -9.22 -0.24 -15.70
CA LEU A 306 -8.02 0.47 -16.14
C LEU A 306 -8.31 1.97 -16.33
N ALA A 307 -9.40 2.32 -17.01
CA ALA A 307 -9.77 3.71 -17.27
C ALA A 307 -9.95 4.53 -15.99
N HIS A 308 -10.52 3.91 -14.94
CA HIS A 308 -10.62 4.54 -13.62
C HIS A 308 -9.25 4.62 -12.93
N ASN A 309 -8.52 3.51 -12.84
CA ASN A 309 -7.27 3.44 -12.06
C ASN A 309 -6.16 4.34 -12.63
N VAL A 310 -6.11 4.55 -13.95
CA VAL A 310 -5.19 5.53 -14.56
C VAL A 310 -5.49 6.95 -14.07
N ARG A 311 -6.76 7.35 -14.04
CA ARG A 311 -7.18 8.69 -13.60
C ARG A 311 -7.01 8.86 -12.09
N ARG A 312 -7.36 7.85 -11.30
CA ARG A 312 -7.14 7.82 -9.85
C ARG A 312 -5.67 7.95 -9.49
N LYS A 313 -4.79 7.26 -10.21
CA LYS A 313 -3.34 7.37 -9.98
C LYS A 313 -2.86 8.82 -10.20
N LYS A 314 -3.17 9.39 -11.36
CA LYS A 314 -2.84 10.79 -11.68
C LYS A 314 -3.39 11.76 -10.63
N TRP A 315 -4.65 11.56 -10.20
CA TRP A 315 -5.31 12.42 -9.22
C TRP A 315 -4.64 12.34 -7.85
N HIS A 316 -4.42 11.14 -7.32
CA HIS A 316 -3.77 10.97 -6.01
C HIS A 316 -2.33 11.51 -6.00
N GLU A 317 -1.57 11.30 -7.08
CA GLU A 317 -0.22 11.86 -7.24
C GLU A 317 -0.24 13.39 -7.30
N MET A 318 -1.18 13.98 -8.05
CA MET A 318 -1.34 15.44 -8.15
C MET A 318 -1.57 16.11 -6.79
N TYR A 319 -2.29 15.43 -5.89
CA TYR A 319 -2.60 15.94 -4.55
C TYR A 319 -1.67 15.40 -3.46
N ASN A 320 -0.57 14.74 -3.83
CA ASN A 320 0.43 14.20 -2.89
C ASN A 320 -0.17 13.28 -1.80
N VAL A 321 -1.14 12.44 -2.19
CA VAL A 321 -1.75 11.44 -1.31
C VAL A 321 -1.45 10.03 -1.81
N SER A 322 -1.48 9.04 -0.91
CA SER A 322 -1.20 7.66 -1.31
C SER A 322 -2.24 7.12 -2.30
N TYR A 323 -1.75 6.41 -3.31
CA TYR A 323 -2.57 5.81 -4.35
C TYR A 323 -3.39 4.62 -3.82
N VAL A 324 -4.71 4.69 -4.00
CA VAL A 324 -5.64 3.59 -3.72
C VAL A 324 -6.30 3.11 -5.02
N PRO A 325 -5.87 1.96 -5.59
CA PRO A 325 -6.51 1.37 -6.76
C PRO A 325 -7.90 0.82 -6.42
N LEU A 326 -8.82 0.92 -7.38
CA LEU A 326 -10.05 0.14 -7.37
C LEU A 326 -9.73 -1.32 -7.71
N LYS A 327 -10.49 -2.23 -7.11
CA LYS A 327 -10.60 -3.65 -7.48
C LYS A 327 -11.95 -3.91 -8.15
N TRP A 328 -12.00 -4.84 -9.08
CA TRP A 328 -13.26 -5.20 -9.74
C TRP A 328 -14.13 -6.08 -8.83
N SER A 329 -15.44 -5.85 -8.83
CA SER A 329 -16.43 -6.70 -8.16
C SER A 329 -17.44 -7.21 -9.20
N PRO A 330 -17.47 -8.54 -9.46
CA PRO A 330 -18.48 -9.13 -10.32
C PRO A 330 -19.91 -8.95 -9.84
N LYS A 331 -20.18 -8.87 -8.52
CA LYS A 331 -21.55 -8.62 -8.03
C LYS A 331 -21.98 -7.18 -8.23
N LEU A 332 -21.10 -6.20 -8.01
CA LEU A 332 -21.38 -4.80 -8.35
C LEU A 332 -21.66 -4.66 -9.85
N ALA A 333 -20.93 -5.38 -10.70
CA ALA A 333 -21.16 -5.39 -12.15
C ALA A 333 -22.52 -6.01 -12.53
N ASP A 334 -22.92 -7.11 -11.90
CA ASP A 334 -24.25 -7.73 -12.09
C ASP A 334 -25.39 -6.79 -11.64
N MET A 335 -25.22 -6.11 -10.51
CA MET A 335 -26.17 -5.09 -10.02
C MET A 335 -26.27 -3.92 -10.99
N ALA A 336 -25.12 -3.38 -11.44
CA ALA A 336 -25.06 -2.31 -12.43
C ALA A 336 -25.76 -2.70 -13.74
N LEU A 337 -25.53 -3.92 -14.22
CA LEU A 337 -26.15 -4.44 -15.44
C LEU A 337 -27.69 -4.53 -15.32
N LYS A 338 -28.20 -4.99 -14.18
CA LYS A 338 -29.64 -5.06 -13.92
C LYS A 338 -30.28 -3.67 -14.01
N TRP A 339 -29.68 -2.67 -13.36
CA TRP A 339 -30.18 -1.31 -13.44
C TRP A 339 -30.06 -0.71 -14.84
N ALA A 340 -28.96 -0.99 -15.55
CA ALA A 340 -28.79 -0.58 -16.94
C ALA A 340 -29.93 -1.10 -17.82
N TYR A 341 -30.43 -2.33 -17.61
CA TYR A 341 -31.59 -2.84 -18.34
C TYR A 341 -32.87 -2.08 -18.00
N THR A 342 -33.13 -1.79 -16.72
CA THR A 342 -34.32 -1.02 -16.31
C THR A 342 -34.33 0.37 -16.96
N LEU A 343 -33.18 1.04 -17.02
CA LEU A 343 -33.05 2.35 -17.64
C LEU A 343 -33.27 2.36 -19.15
N LEU A 344 -33.24 1.20 -19.82
CA LEU A 344 -33.61 1.14 -21.23
C LEU A 344 -35.09 1.38 -21.46
N ASP A 345 -35.98 1.25 -20.47
CA ASP A 345 -37.41 1.48 -20.69
C ASP A 345 -37.71 2.89 -21.20
N ASP A 346 -36.87 3.87 -20.83
CA ASP A 346 -37.01 5.26 -21.25
C ASP A 346 -35.78 5.81 -22.00
N CYS A 347 -35.76 5.54 -23.30
CA CYS A 347 -34.79 6.08 -24.25
C CYS A 347 -35.21 7.44 -24.85
N ASP A 348 -36.44 7.90 -24.57
CA ASP A 348 -36.98 9.13 -25.12
C ASP A 348 -36.77 10.33 -24.16
N SER A 349 -36.57 10.11 -22.87
CA SER A 349 -36.33 11.19 -21.89
C SER A 349 -34.92 11.77 -21.94
N SER A 350 -34.87 13.09 -21.81
CA SER A 350 -33.66 13.83 -21.48
C SER A 350 -33.37 13.68 -19.98
N GLY A 351 -32.73 12.57 -19.60
CA GLY A 351 -32.38 12.28 -18.22
C GLY A 351 -32.04 10.81 -18.02
N ILE A 352 -31.23 10.51 -17.03
CA ILE A 352 -30.97 9.16 -16.52
C ILE A 352 -31.07 9.25 -15.00
N GLU A 353 -31.73 8.30 -14.36
CA GLU A 353 -32.02 8.36 -12.93
C GLU A 353 -31.21 7.31 -12.18
N HIS A 354 -30.79 7.68 -10.97
CA HIS A 354 -30.12 6.77 -10.05
C HIS A 354 -31.07 5.70 -9.54
N GLU A 355 -30.54 4.50 -9.26
CA GLU A 355 -31.37 3.44 -8.68
C GLU A 355 -31.83 3.83 -7.27
N PRO A 356 -33.14 3.76 -6.96
CA PRO A 356 -33.63 4.16 -5.66
C PRO A 356 -33.27 3.11 -4.58
N ASN A 357 -32.93 3.58 -3.39
CA ASN A 357 -32.67 2.77 -2.18
C ASN A 357 -31.45 1.83 -2.27
N VAL A 358 -30.44 2.19 -3.06
CA VAL A 358 -29.13 1.53 -3.06
C VAL A 358 -28.17 2.31 -2.16
N VAL A 359 -27.21 1.59 -1.56
CA VAL A 359 -26.18 2.18 -0.69
C VAL A 359 -24.86 2.38 -1.44
N GLU A 360 -24.67 1.65 -2.54
CA GLU A 360 -23.51 1.78 -3.42
C GLU A 360 -23.51 3.12 -4.16
N GLY A 361 -22.32 3.66 -4.37
CA GLY A 361 -22.13 4.80 -5.27
C GLY A 361 -22.49 4.44 -6.71
N GLU A 362 -22.85 5.43 -7.52
CA GLU A 362 -23.30 5.18 -8.89
C GLU A 362 -22.89 6.29 -9.87
N ASN A 363 -22.35 5.89 -11.02
CA ASN A 363 -22.17 6.77 -12.19
C ASN A 363 -22.94 6.22 -13.40
N LEU A 364 -23.57 7.13 -14.14
CA LEU A 364 -24.50 6.80 -15.21
C LEU A 364 -24.12 7.49 -16.52
N ALA A 365 -24.30 6.79 -17.64
CA ALA A 365 -24.21 7.38 -18.96
C ALA A 365 -25.28 6.78 -19.88
N LYS A 366 -25.79 7.61 -20.78
CA LYS A 366 -26.78 7.24 -21.79
C LYS A 366 -26.38 7.84 -23.13
N ASN A 367 -26.46 7.04 -24.19
CA ASN A 367 -26.29 7.50 -25.56
C ASN A 367 -27.27 6.77 -26.48
N HIS A 368 -27.92 7.51 -27.37
CA HIS A 368 -28.95 6.95 -28.24
C HIS A 368 -29.01 7.67 -29.59
N GLY A 369 -29.38 6.93 -30.64
CA GLY A 369 -29.55 7.45 -32.00
C GLY A 369 -28.89 6.58 -33.06
N THR A 370 -28.81 7.10 -34.28
CA THR A 370 -28.20 6.41 -35.43
C THR A 370 -26.72 6.75 -35.57
N GLY A 371 -25.97 5.86 -36.24
CA GLY A 371 -24.53 6.06 -36.46
C GLY A 371 -23.75 6.27 -35.16
N GLY A 372 -22.95 7.32 -35.09
CA GLY A 372 -22.13 7.63 -33.91
C GLY A 372 -22.92 7.92 -32.63
N TRP A 373 -24.19 8.32 -32.72
CA TRP A 373 -24.99 8.67 -31.54
C TRP A 373 -25.42 7.45 -30.70
N GLY A 374 -25.67 6.31 -31.36
CA GLY A 374 -26.02 5.03 -30.70
C GLY A 374 -24.89 4.01 -30.67
N GLN A 375 -23.66 4.42 -30.99
CA GLN A 375 -22.54 3.49 -31.05
C GLN A 375 -22.12 3.00 -29.66
N LEU A 376 -21.44 1.85 -29.62
CA LEU A 376 -20.77 1.38 -28.40
C LEU A 376 -19.47 2.17 -28.23
N TYR A 377 -19.39 3.00 -27.18
CA TYR A 377 -18.18 3.74 -26.88
C TYR A 377 -17.22 2.90 -26.02
N PRO A 378 -15.90 2.99 -26.23
CA PRO A 378 -14.92 2.39 -25.33
C PRO A 378 -15.12 2.89 -23.88
N PRO A 379 -14.84 2.07 -22.85
CA PRO A 379 -14.87 2.50 -21.44
C PRO A 379 -14.11 3.79 -21.19
N ASP A 380 -12.92 3.93 -21.79
CA ASP A 380 -12.10 5.13 -21.60
C ASP A 380 -12.84 6.41 -22.02
N ASN A 381 -13.60 6.38 -23.12
CA ASN A 381 -14.40 7.53 -23.57
C ASN A 381 -15.53 7.85 -22.58
N ILE A 382 -16.11 6.85 -21.94
CA ILE A 382 -17.21 7.00 -20.99
C ILE A 382 -16.66 7.59 -19.69
N VAL A 383 -15.60 7.00 -19.14
CA VAL A 383 -14.94 7.49 -17.92
C VAL A 383 -14.32 8.88 -18.15
N ARG A 384 -13.79 9.16 -19.35
CA ARG A 384 -13.35 10.50 -19.76
C ARG A 384 -14.44 11.55 -19.61
N ARG A 385 -15.69 11.21 -19.92
CA ARG A 385 -16.82 12.14 -19.77
C ARG A 385 -17.17 12.38 -18.31
N TRP A 386 -17.09 11.35 -17.47
CA TRP A 386 -17.34 11.48 -16.02
C TRP A 386 -16.23 12.23 -15.29
N VAL A 387 -14.98 12.07 -15.73
CA VAL A 387 -13.82 12.60 -15.00
C VAL A 387 -13.23 13.80 -15.73
N ASP A 388 -12.60 13.58 -16.89
CA ASP A 388 -11.76 14.60 -17.53
C ASP A 388 -12.57 15.84 -17.95
N PHE A 389 -13.86 15.68 -18.27
CA PHE A 389 -14.72 16.80 -18.64
C PHE A 389 -15.25 17.59 -17.44
N GLU A 390 -15.25 16.97 -16.26
CA GLU A 390 -15.73 17.56 -15.01
C GLU A 390 -14.58 18.08 -14.13
N GLU A 391 -13.32 17.93 -14.54
CA GLU A 391 -12.11 18.32 -13.78
C GLU A 391 -12.09 19.80 -13.34
N THR A 392 -12.76 20.67 -14.09
CA THR A 392 -12.84 22.12 -13.81
C THR A 392 -14.19 22.56 -13.26
N TRP A 393 -15.12 21.62 -13.05
CA TRP A 393 -16.48 21.94 -12.63
C TRP A 393 -16.54 22.01 -11.10
N PRO A 394 -17.35 22.92 -10.54
CA PRO A 394 -17.56 22.97 -9.10
C PRO A 394 -18.42 21.80 -8.62
N TRP A 395 -18.39 21.55 -7.32
CA TRP A 395 -19.38 20.68 -6.66
C TRP A 395 -20.71 21.43 -6.49
N PRO A 396 -21.88 20.80 -6.74
CA PRO A 396 -22.12 19.39 -7.04
C PRO A 396 -22.11 19.00 -8.53
N GLU A 397 -21.79 19.92 -9.43
CA GLU A 397 -21.83 19.68 -10.88
C GLU A 397 -20.80 18.62 -11.34
N ASN A 398 -19.73 18.40 -10.57
CA ASN A 398 -18.68 17.41 -10.82
C ASN A 398 -18.89 16.06 -10.11
N ALA A 399 -20.14 15.71 -9.76
CA ALA A 399 -20.44 14.55 -8.93
C ALA A 399 -19.97 13.20 -9.53
N HIS A 400 -19.85 13.09 -10.86
CA HIS A 400 -19.33 11.87 -11.46
C HIS A 400 -17.83 11.75 -11.25
N LEU A 401 -17.10 12.86 -11.36
CA LEU A 401 -15.67 12.94 -11.07
C LEU A 401 -15.41 12.57 -9.62
N THR A 402 -16.12 13.19 -8.68
CA THR A 402 -15.87 12.99 -7.26
C THR A 402 -16.10 11.53 -6.87
N GLN A 403 -17.15 10.88 -7.39
CA GLN A 403 -17.38 9.45 -7.19
C GLN A 403 -16.29 8.57 -7.82
N ALA A 404 -15.92 8.80 -9.08
CA ALA A 404 -14.95 7.97 -9.79
C ALA A 404 -13.54 8.04 -9.15
N LEU A 405 -13.20 9.21 -8.60
CA LEU A 405 -11.89 9.52 -8.03
C LEU A 405 -11.87 9.53 -6.49
N TRP A 406 -12.97 9.18 -5.83
CA TRP A 406 -13.07 9.16 -4.36
C TRP A 406 -12.04 8.21 -3.75
N ARG A 407 -11.06 8.72 -2.99
CA ARG A 407 -9.87 7.95 -2.60
C ARG A 407 -10.21 6.74 -1.74
N ALA A 408 -11.16 6.87 -0.83
CA ALA A 408 -11.59 5.78 0.05
C ALA A 408 -12.37 4.66 -0.67
N THR A 409 -12.90 4.88 -1.88
CA THR A 409 -13.60 3.85 -2.66
C THR A 409 -12.63 2.74 -3.06
N LYS A 410 -12.99 1.49 -2.79
CA LYS A 410 -12.12 0.32 -3.01
C LYS A 410 -12.59 -0.61 -4.12
N TYR A 411 -13.88 -0.65 -4.43
CA TYR A 411 -14.44 -1.62 -5.37
C TYR A 411 -15.29 -0.95 -6.45
N LEU A 412 -15.25 -1.51 -7.66
CA LEU A 412 -15.97 -1.06 -8.84
C LEU A 412 -16.58 -2.25 -9.58
N GLY A 413 -17.80 -2.09 -10.07
CA GLY A 413 -18.36 -2.97 -11.09
C GLY A 413 -19.25 -2.21 -12.04
N CYS A 414 -19.12 -2.45 -13.34
CA CYS A 414 -19.90 -1.75 -14.36
C CYS A 414 -20.69 -2.72 -15.24
N GLY A 415 -21.86 -2.27 -15.70
CA GLY A 415 -22.74 -3.00 -16.59
C GLY A 415 -23.25 -2.11 -17.72
N GLU A 416 -23.44 -2.70 -18.89
CA GLU A 416 -23.94 -1.99 -20.07
C GLU A 416 -25.12 -2.74 -20.69
N SER A 417 -26.12 -2.00 -21.14
CA SER A 417 -27.30 -2.53 -21.80
C SER A 417 -27.53 -1.83 -23.15
N VAL A 418 -28.23 -2.49 -24.06
CA VAL A 418 -28.61 -1.92 -25.36
C VAL A 418 -29.98 -2.41 -25.81
N LYS A 419 -30.76 -1.53 -26.44
CA LYS A 419 -31.91 -1.92 -27.27
C LYS A 419 -31.97 -1.14 -28.57
N ASP A 420 -32.63 -1.72 -29.57
CA ASP A 420 -32.95 -1.01 -30.81
C ASP A 420 -33.94 0.12 -30.51
N TRP A 421 -33.68 1.30 -31.06
CA TRP A 421 -34.49 2.48 -30.80
C TRP A 421 -34.39 3.46 -31.98
N ARG A 422 -35.57 3.81 -32.54
CA ARG A 422 -35.74 4.79 -33.64
C ARG A 422 -34.76 4.61 -34.81
N GLY A 423 -34.52 3.38 -35.23
CA GLY A 423 -33.63 3.04 -36.36
C GLY A 423 -32.13 3.08 -36.03
N GLY A 424 -31.77 3.29 -34.77
CA GLY A 424 -30.42 3.13 -34.24
C GLY A 424 -30.47 2.33 -32.94
N HIS A 425 -29.60 2.68 -31.99
CA HIS A 425 -29.56 2.02 -30.69
C HIS A 425 -29.67 3.02 -29.56
N CYS A 426 -30.20 2.56 -28.44
CA CYS A 426 -30.15 3.23 -27.15
C CYS A 426 -29.30 2.37 -26.22
N ARG A 427 -28.28 2.97 -25.62
CA ARG A 427 -27.33 2.30 -24.72
C ARG A 427 -27.29 3.02 -23.40
N VAL A 428 -27.20 2.23 -22.34
CA VAL A 428 -27.03 2.71 -20.97
C VAL A 428 -25.80 2.04 -20.38
N GLN A 429 -25.03 2.82 -19.62
CA GLN A 429 -23.87 2.37 -18.88
C GLN A 429 -24.05 2.79 -17.42
N VAL A 430 -23.85 1.83 -16.52
CA VAL A 430 -23.94 2.02 -15.08
C VAL A 430 -22.65 1.50 -14.46
N CYS A 431 -22.04 2.26 -13.57
CA CYS A 431 -20.95 1.79 -12.72
C CYS A 431 -21.36 1.95 -11.25
N ARG A 432 -21.09 0.93 -10.45
CA ARG A 432 -21.36 0.83 -9.02
C ARG A 432 -20.06 0.84 -8.22
N TYR A 433 -20.09 1.45 -7.05
CA TYR A 433 -18.92 1.64 -6.19
C TYR A 433 -19.22 1.24 -4.73
N ALA A 434 -18.38 0.37 -4.13
CA ALA A 434 -18.43 0.10 -2.69
C ALA A 434 -17.33 0.88 -1.94
N LYS A 435 -17.65 1.26 -0.71
CA LYS A 435 -17.25 2.53 -0.08
C LYS A 435 -17.63 3.66 -1.01
N ALA A 436 -18.94 3.88 -1.11
CA ALA A 436 -19.52 4.91 -1.98
C ALA A 436 -18.77 6.24 -1.81
N GLY A 437 -18.70 7.03 -2.87
CA GLY A 437 -18.22 8.39 -2.77
C GLY A 437 -19.39 9.31 -2.44
N ASN A 438 -19.14 10.61 -2.44
CA ASN A 438 -20.18 11.63 -2.36
C ASN A 438 -21.11 11.56 -1.13
N CYS A 439 -20.78 10.79 -0.09
CA CYS A 439 -21.54 10.83 1.15
C CYS A 439 -21.18 12.04 2.00
N ASP A 440 -22.13 12.45 2.83
CA ASP A 440 -22.03 13.66 3.64
C ASP A 440 -21.62 14.89 2.82
N MET A 441 -21.96 14.94 1.53
CA MET A 441 -21.59 16.09 0.71
C MET A 441 -22.60 17.24 0.79
N GLY A 442 -23.70 17.05 1.52
CA GLY A 442 -24.81 18.00 1.60
C GLY A 442 -24.47 19.35 2.25
N HIS A 443 -23.36 19.44 2.97
CA HIS A 443 -22.86 20.69 3.55
C HIS A 443 -21.79 21.39 2.72
N TYR A 444 -21.34 20.80 1.59
CA TYR A 444 -20.46 21.46 0.63
C TYR A 444 -21.28 21.98 -0.56
N ASN A 445 -21.06 23.24 -0.96
CA ASN A 445 -21.72 23.86 -2.12
C ASN A 445 -20.73 24.82 -2.81
N SER A 446 -20.90 25.03 -4.11
CA SER A 446 -20.13 25.94 -4.99
C SER A 446 -20.02 27.39 -4.53
N THR A 447 -20.74 27.80 -3.48
CA THR A 447 -20.81 29.18 -2.95
C THR A 447 -20.09 29.37 -1.61
N VAL A 448 -19.57 28.30 -1.01
CA VAL A 448 -18.80 28.34 0.23
C VAL A 448 -17.40 27.84 -0.13
N ASP A 449 -16.39 28.68 0.03
CA ASP A 449 -15.00 28.32 -0.30
C ASP A 449 -14.62 26.98 0.33
N GLU A 450 -14.37 26.03 -0.57
CA GLU A 450 -13.40 24.94 -0.53
C GLU A 450 -13.33 24.12 0.76
N ASP A 451 -14.13 23.04 0.82
CA ASP A 451 -13.49 21.77 1.20
C ASP A 451 -14.18 20.49 0.70
N TRP A 452 -14.81 20.48 -0.48
CA TRP A 452 -15.33 19.24 -1.06
C TRP A 452 -14.20 18.26 -1.47
N LEU A 453 -12.98 18.79 -1.61
CA LEU A 453 -11.79 18.03 -1.95
C LEU A 453 -11.24 17.22 -0.76
N THR A 454 -11.29 17.72 0.49
CA THR A 454 -10.84 16.95 1.66
C THR A 454 -11.54 15.61 1.84
N PRO A 455 -12.90 15.51 1.86
CA PRO A 455 -13.55 14.21 2.00
C PRO A 455 -13.24 13.30 0.80
N MET A 456 -13.08 13.87 -0.40
CA MET A 456 -12.70 13.13 -1.60
C MET A 456 -11.28 12.54 -1.52
N LEU A 457 -10.32 13.27 -0.93
CA LEU A 457 -8.92 12.84 -0.74
C LEU A 457 -8.68 12.09 0.57
N ALA A 458 -9.70 11.94 1.42
CA ALA A 458 -9.60 11.19 2.66
C ALA A 458 -9.39 9.70 2.37
N LEU A 459 -8.51 9.06 3.15
CA LEU A 459 -8.29 7.61 3.06
C LEU A 459 -9.48 6.82 3.60
N TYR A 460 -10.25 7.45 4.49
CA TYR A 460 -11.39 6.88 5.18
C TYR A 460 -12.63 7.69 4.84
N SER A 461 -13.74 6.98 4.69
CA SER A 461 -15.03 7.56 4.37
C SER A 461 -16.08 6.95 5.27
N PRO A 462 -17.04 7.73 5.79
CA PRO A 462 -18.13 7.20 6.59
C PRO A 462 -19.19 6.47 5.74
N CYS A 463 -19.05 6.46 4.41
CA CYS A 463 -20.06 5.86 3.53
C CYS A 463 -20.06 4.33 3.59
N GLU A 464 -21.25 3.77 3.72
CA GLU A 464 -21.53 2.36 3.48
C GLU A 464 -21.84 2.08 1.99
N PRO A 465 -21.81 0.82 1.52
CA PRO A 465 -21.30 -0.36 2.21
C PRO A 465 -19.77 -0.39 2.15
N SER A 466 -19.11 -0.83 3.23
CA SER A 466 -17.65 -0.94 3.25
C SER A 466 -17.08 -1.93 2.21
N CYS A 467 -17.86 -2.92 1.79
CA CYS A 467 -17.43 -4.01 0.89
C CYS A 467 -18.55 -4.42 -0.07
N PRO A 468 -18.23 -5.05 -1.21
CA PRO A 468 -19.24 -5.52 -2.14
C PRO A 468 -19.97 -6.77 -1.58
N PRO A 469 -21.09 -7.20 -2.19
CA PRO A 469 -21.89 -8.32 -1.68
C PRO A 469 -21.14 -9.66 -1.52
N GLU A 470 -20.06 -9.88 -2.25
CA GLU A 470 -19.18 -11.05 -2.15
C GLU A 470 -18.10 -10.94 -1.05
N GLY A 471 -18.11 -9.86 -0.25
CA GLY A 471 -17.17 -9.62 0.84
C GLY A 471 -15.93 -8.81 0.43
N CYS A 472 -15.12 -8.46 1.42
CA CYS A 472 -13.89 -7.68 1.27
C CYS A 472 -12.72 -8.59 0.87
N PHE A 473 -11.95 -8.19 -0.15
CA PHE A 473 -10.75 -8.89 -0.63
C PHE A 473 -9.70 -7.93 -1.18
#